data_AF-A0AAN8YCJ5-F1
#
_entry.id   AF-A0AAN8YCJ5-F1
#
_cell.length_a   1.000
_cell.length_b   1.000
_cell.length_c   1.000
_cell.angle_alpha   90.00
_cell.angle_beta   90.00
_cell.angle_gamma   90.00
#
_symmetry.space_group_name_H-M   'P 1'
#
loop_
_entity.id
_entity.type
_entity.pdbx_description
1 polymer ?
#
loop_
_entity_poly.entity_id
_entity_poly.type
_entity_poly.pdbx_seq_one_letter_code
_entity_poly.pdbx_strand_id
1 'polypeptide(L)'
;MTSSNLRHSCSFPILLLSFLNFILFILSAASIAPIVFLKTPPTSLGWSFLIVSSISLLSCFIGFYSQLTHCCFITHLSLLMASCIGQLLGILALFTKEKSSLSMLKSPRDPREAKVLVRLECGVLMSMFVMQIGVLIVTCAVQSCWVRDYESVEAEREAWSRKRNQRIAKVQQECMENANKICEMKDKEFDDKIKNKYGQWVKNDFEG
;
A
#
# COMPACT_ATOMS: atom_id res chain seq x y z
N MET A 1 -10.52 20.57 7.72
CA MET A 1 -10.65 20.01 9.09
C MET A 1 -11.12 18.55 9.06
N THR A 2 -10.69 17.77 8.07
CA THR A 2 -11.14 16.40 7.75
C THR A 2 -10.02 15.34 7.90
N SER A 3 -8.79 15.79 8.14
CA SER A 3 -7.59 14.93 8.24
C SER A 3 -7.59 13.98 9.45
N SER A 4 -8.23 14.36 10.57
CA SER A 4 -8.18 13.58 11.82
C SER A 4 -9.05 12.33 11.80
N ASN A 5 -10.21 12.36 11.15
CA ASN A 5 -11.12 11.21 11.10
C ASN A 5 -10.65 10.11 10.13
N LEU A 6 -9.93 10.47 9.05
CA LEU A 6 -9.41 9.51 8.08
C LEU A 6 -8.17 8.75 8.59
N ARG A 7 -7.27 9.41 9.33
CA ARG A 7 -6.11 8.76 9.96
C ARG A 7 -6.49 7.64 10.93
N HIS A 8 -7.65 7.75 11.60
CA HIS A 8 -8.14 6.73 12.52
C HIS A 8 -8.68 5.49 11.79
N SER A 9 -9.24 5.66 10.58
CA SER A 9 -9.85 4.57 9.79
C SER A 9 -8.85 3.57 9.21
N CYS A 10 -7.63 3.99 8.87
CA CYS A 10 -6.58 3.10 8.36
C CYS A 10 -5.80 2.38 9.47
N SER A 11 -5.83 2.87 10.71
CA SER A 11 -5.09 2.27 11.84
C SER A 11 -5.68 0.92 12.28
N PHE A 12 -7.01 0.80 12.33
CA PHE A 12 -7.69 -0.45 12.68
C PHE A 12 -7.37 -1.63 11.73
N PRO A 13 -7.52 -1.52 10.40
CA PRO A 13 -7.23 -2.63 9.49
C PRO A 13 -5.74 -2.99 9.49
N ILE A 14 -4.84 -2.04 9.74
CA ILE A 14 -3.42 -2.29 9.93
C ILE A 14 -3.15 -3.11 11.20
N LEU A 15 -3.77 -2.73 12.32
CA LEU A 15 -3.64 -3.48 13.58
C LEU A 15 -4.23 -4.89 13.44
N LEU A 16 -5.41 -5.00 12.82
CA LEU A 16 -6.05 -6.28 12.53
C LEU A 16 -5.16 -7.16 11.63
N LEU A 17 -4.55 -6.58 10.59
CA LEU A 17 -3.64 -7.30 9.71
C LEU A 17 -2.40 -7.82 10.47
N SER A 18 -1.82 -7.01 11.36
CA SER A 18 -0.70 -7.42 12.20
C SER A 18 -1.10 -8.56 13.16
N PHE A 19 -2.27 -8.43 13.79
CA PHE A 19 -2.80 -9.45 14.69
C PHE A 19 -3.07 -10.79 13.98
N LEU A 20 -3.70 -10.75 12.80
CA LEU A 20 -3.95 -11.95 11.99
C LEU A 20 -2.65 -12.61 11.53
N ASN A 21 -1.65 -11.83 11.10
CA ASN A 21 -0.33 -12.35 10.74
C ASN A 21 0.40 -12.99 11.93
N PHE A 22 0.25 -12.43 13.14
CA PHE A 22 0.82 -13.00 14.34
C PHE A 22 0.18 -14.34 14.71
N ILE A 23 -1.14 -14.45 14.63
CA ILE A 23 -1.83 -15.72 14.84
C ILE A 23 -1.39 -16.75 13.79
N LEU A 24 -1.37 -16.37 12.51
CA LEU A 24 -0.90 -17.23 11.43
C LEU A 24 0.54 -17.68 11.64
N PHE A 25 1.43 -16.81 12.11
CA PHE A 25 2.80 -17.16 12.43
C PHE A 25 2.86 -18.29 13.48
N ILE A 26 2.08 -18.17 14.55
CA ILE A 26 1.99 -19.21 15.60
C ILE A 26 1.43 -20.52 15.03
N LEU A 27 0.33 -20.47 14.27
CA LEU A 27 -0.24 -21.68 13.67
C LEU A 27 0.76 -22.36 12.71
N SER A 28 1.47 -21.57 11.91
CA SER A 28 2.46 -22.08 10.94
C SER A 28 3.68 -22.69 11.62
N ALA A 29 4.06 -22.19 12.80
CA ALA A 29 5.08 -22.82 13.62
C ALA A 29 4.54 -24.12 14.24
N ALA A 30 3.28 -24.12 14.70
CA ALA A 30 2.65 -25.27 15.33
C ALA A 30 2.41 -26.43 14.35
N SER A 31 2.11 -26.16 13.07
CA SER A 31 1.91 -27.19 12.03
C SER A 31 3.15 -28.01 11.71
N ILE A 32 4.34 -27.57 12.15
CA ILE A 32 5.56 -28.36 12.02
C ILE A 32 5.53 -29.57 12.96
N ALA A 33 4.93 -29.44 14.14
CA ALA A 33 4.99 -30.45 15.18
C ALA A 33 4.31 -31.79 14.80
N PRO A 34 3.07 -31.81 14.24
CA PRO A 34 2.45 -33.05 13.80
C PRO A 34 3.29 -33.81 12.77
N ILE A 35 3.95 -33.11 11.83
CA ILE A 35 4.78 -33.75 10.81
C ILE A 35 6.04 -34.38 11.41
N VAL A 36 6.72 -33.67 12.31
CA VAL A 36 7.90 -34.18 13.03
C VAL A 36 7.51 -35.37 13.91
N PHE A 37 6.39 -35.28 14.64
CA PHE A 37 5.91 -36.41 15.43
C PHE A 37 5.44 -37.58 14.56
N LEU A 38 4.95 -37.38 13.34
CA LEU A 38 4.55 -38.51 12.49
C LEU A 38 5.74 -39.39 12.10
N LYS A 39 6.87 -38.78 11.72
CA LYS A 39 8.11 -39.50 11.36
C LYS A 39 9.30 -38.56 11.22
N THR A 40 10.44 -38.93 11.82
CA THR A 40 11.76 -38.34 11.55
C THR A 40 12.74 -39.43 11.07
N PRO A 41 13.38 -39.28 9.89
CA PRO A 41 13.24 -38.19 8.93
C PRO A 41 11.88 -38.18 8.21
N PRO A 42 11.39 -37.01 7.74
CA PRO A 42 10.12 -36.90 7.04
C PRO A 42 10.13 -37.65 5.71
N THR A 43 8.97 -38.15 5.28
CA THR A 43 8.79 -38.65 3.91
C THR A 43 8.63 -37.48 2.93
N SER A 44 8.66 -37.74 1.62
CA SER A 44 8.45 -36.70 0.58
C SER A 44 7.14 -35.91 0.81
N LEU A 45 6.06 -36.60 1.17
CA LEU A 45 4.80 -35.94 1.54
C LEU A 45 4.94 -35.09 2.81
N GLY A 46 5.61 -35.60 3.85
CA GLY A 46 5.93 -34.82 5.05
C GLY A 46 6.75 -33.56 4.73
N TRP A 47 7.76 -33.67 3.87
CA TRP A 47 8.54 -32.53 3.40
C TRP A 47 7.69 -31.48 2.68
N SER A 48 6.72 -31.89 1.87
CA SER A 48 5.82 -30.94 1.21
C SER A 48 5.01 -30.11 2.21
N PHE A 49 4.47 -30.72 3.28
CA PHE A 49 3.77 -29.99 4.34
C PHE A 49 4.68 -29.06 5.15
N LEU A 50 5.92 -29.50 5.44
CA LEU A 50 6.92 -28.64 6.08
C LEU A 50 7.28 -27.43 5.22
N ILE A 51 7.42 -27.61 3.91
CA ILE A 51 7.71 -26.51 2.97
C ILE A 51 6.53 -25.52 2.95
N VAL A 52 5.29 -26.01 2.84
CA VAL A 52 4.10 -25.14 2.85
C VAL A 52 4.02 -24.33 4.15
N SER A 53 4.27 -24.97 5.29
CA SER A 53 4.30 -24.30 6.61
C SER A 53 5.45 -23.30 6.72
N SER A 54 6.61 -23.61 6.14
CA SER A 54 7.77 -22.71 6.11
C SER A 54 7.52 -21.48 5.23
N ILE A 55 6.87 -21.66 4.08
CA ILE A 55 6.44 -20.55 3.20
C ILE A 55 5.42 -19.66 3.94
N SER A 56 4.47 -20.26 4.65
CA SER A 56 3.54 -19.52 5.52
C SER A 56 4.27 -18.70 6.58
N LEU A 57 5.23 -19.31 7.29
CA LEU A 57 6.03 -18.61 8.31
C LEU A 57 6.78 -17.42 7.73
N LEU A 58 7.45 -17.63 6.59
CA LEU A 58 8.19 -16.58 5.91
C LEU A 58 7.25 -15.46 5.42
N SER A 59 6.07 -15.83 4.90
CA SER A 59 5.03 -14.87 4.53
C SER A 59 4.62 -14.02 5.73
N CYS A 60 4.27 -14.62 6.86
CA CYS A 60 3.87 -13.88 8.06
C CYS A 60 4.98 -12.96 8.58
N PHE A 61 6.23 -13.44 8.57
CA PHE A 61 7.39 -12.64 8.98
C PHE A 61 7.56 -11.40 8.09
N ILE A 62 7.51 -11.57 6.76
CA ILE A 62 7.59 -10.47 5.81
C ILE A 62 6.33 -9.58 5.90
N GLY A 63 5.18 -10.14 6.24
CA GLY A 63 3.91 -9.45 6.44
C GLY A 63 4.00 -8.33 7.47
N PHE A 64 4.76 -8.51 8.56
CA PHE A 64 5.03 -7.45 9.54
C PHE A 64 5.77 -6.24 8.95
N TYR A 65 6.63 -6.46 7.95
CA TYR A 65 7.42 -5.42 7.28
C TYR A 65 6.81 -4.97 5.95
N SER A 66 5.70 -5.58 5.50
CA SER A 66 5.08 -5.31 4.20
C SER A 66 4.63 -3.86 4.03
N GLN A 67 4.43 -3.14 5.14
CA GLN A 67 4.05 -1.73 5.16
C GLN A 67 5.24 -0.77 4.94
N LEU A 68 6.48 -1.26 5.02
CA LEU A 68 7.68 -0.41 4.91
C LEU A 68 8.10 -0.19 3.46
N THR A 69 7.95 -1.18 2.59
CA THR A 69 8.40 -1.08 1.18
C THR A 69 7.48 -1.84 0.21
N HIS A 70 7.35 -1.31 -1.01
CA HIS A 70 6.58 -1.94 -2.09
C HIS A 70 7.10 -3.34 -2.47
N CYS A 71 8.41 -3.56 -2.38
CA CYS A 71 9.01 -4.88 -2.62
C CYS A 71 8.52 -5.90 -1.58
N CYS A 72 8.57 -5.55 -0.28
CA CYS A 72 8.06 -6.41 0.78
C CYS A 72 6.56 -6.72 0.62
N PHE A 73 5.76 -5.75 0.14
CA PHE A 73 4.35 -5.97 -0.16
C PHE A 73 4.12 -7.02 -1.25
N ILE A 74 4.80 -6.89 -2.41
CA ILE A 74 4.67 -7.86 -3.52
C ILE A 74 5.15 -9.24 -3.09
N THR A 75 6.27 -9.32 -2.38
CA THR A 75 6.82 -10.58 -1.89
C THR A 75 5.86 -11.24 -0.89
N HIS A 76 5.31 -10.46 0.05
CA HIS A 76 4.32 -10.93 1.01
C HIS A 76 3.10 -11.54 0.28
N LEU A 77 2.53 -10.80 -0.67
CA LEU A 77 1.35 -11.24 -1.44
C LEU A 77 1.63 -12.51 -2.24
N SER A 78 2.79 -12.57 -2.89
CA SER A 78 3.22 -13.73 -3.68
C SER A 78 3.38 -14.99 -2.82
N LEU A 79 4.01 -14.85 -1.64
CA LEU A 79 4.17 -15.95 -0.70
C LEU A 79 2.83 -16.39 -0.09
N LEU A 80 1.94 -15.44 0.22
CA LEU A 80 0.59 -15.71 0.73
C LEU A 80 -0.22 -16.53 -0.29
N MET A 81 -0.20 -16.14 -1.56
CA MET A 81 -0.87 -16.87 -2.64
C MET A 81 -0.28 -18.28 -2.84
N ALA A 82 1.04 -18.40 -2.87
CA ALA A 82 1.71 -19.71 -2.97
C ALA A 82 1.34 -20.61 -1.78
N SER A 83 1.26 -20.05 -0.58
CA SER A 83 0.89 -20.77 0.62
C SER A 83 -0.57 -21.22 0.62
N CYS A 84 -1.50 -20.35 0.21
CA CYS A 84 -2.92 -20.69 0.03
C CYS A 84 -3.10 -21.89 -0.92
N ILE A 85 -2.41 -21.88 -2.06
CA ILE A 85 -2.47 -22.98 -3.03
C ILE A 85 -1.91 -24.27 -2.40
N GLY A 86 -0.76 -24.18 -1.73
CA GLY A 86 -0.15 -25.31 -1.04
C GLY A 86 -1.05 -25.92 0.04
N GLN A 87 -1.69 -25.07 0.85
CA GLN A 87 -2.64 -25.50 1.89
C GLN A 87 -3.88 -26.15 1.28
N LEU A 88 -4.46 -25.56 0.23
CA LEU A 88 -5.62 -26.13 -0.45
C LEU A 88 -5.30 -27.51 -1.02
N LEU A 89 -4.18 -27.66 -1.71
CA LEU A 89 -3.72 -28.95 -2.22
C LEU A 89 -3.47 -29.94 -1.09
N GLY A 90 -2.89 -29.50 0.03
CA GLY A 90 -2.66 -30.32 1.21
C GLY A 90 -3.96 -30.81 1.87
N ILE A 91 -4.93 -29.92 2.06
CA ILE A 91 -6.26 -30.24 2.59
C ILE A 91 -6.93 -31.27 1.67
N LEU A 92 -6.92 -31.04 0.35
CA LEU A 92 -7.48 -31.98 -0.61
C LEU A 92 -6.79 -33.35 -0.52
N ALA A 93 -5.45 -33.40 -0.43
CA ALA A 93 -4.70 -34.64 -0.31
C ALA A 93 -5.03 -35.40 1.00
N LEU A 94 -5.15 -34.70 2.13
CA LEU A 94 -5.45 -35.32 3.42
C LEU A 94 -6.92 -35.73 3.55
N PHE A 95 -7.85 -34.95 2.98
CA PHE A 95 -9.28 -35.19 3.11
C PHE A 95 -9.81 -36.20 2.09
N THR A 96 -9.43 -36.07 0.81
CA THR A 96 -9.94 -36.96 -0.26
C THR A 96 -9.20 -38.30 -0.33
N LYS A 97 -7.93 -38.32 0.05
CA LYS A 97 -7.05 -39.50 -0.05
C LYS A 97 -6.44 -39.90 1.31
N GLU A 98 -7.21 -39.77 2.40
CA GLU A 98 -6.77 -40.02 3.79
C GLU A 98 -5.93 -41.32 3.94
N LYS A 99 -6.45 -42.46 3.45
CA LYS A 99 -5.76 -43.76 3.53
C LYS A 99 -4.44 -43.80 2.76
N SER A 100 -4.40 -43.18 1.59
CA SER A 100 -3.18 -43.11 0.76
C SER A 100 -2.14 -42.19 1.40
N SER A 101 -2.59 -41.04 1.92
CA SER A 101 -1.73 -40.06 2.59
C SER A 101 -1.10 -40.64 3.86
N LEU A 102 -1.88 -41.37 4.67
CA LEU A 102 -1.37 -42.13 5.83
C LEU A 102 -0.31 -43.15 5.42
N SER A 103 -0.56 -43.91 4.34
CA SER A 103 0.40 -44.87 3.81
C SER A 103 1.70 -44.19 3.33
N MET A 104 1.60 -43.05 2.65
CA MET A 104 2.75 -42.28 2.17
C MET A 104 3.57 -41.62 3.28
N LEU A 105 2.96 -41.32 4.43
CA LEU A 105 3.66 -40.81 5.62
C LEU A 105 4.48 -41.89 6.32
N LYS A 106 4.19 -43.19 6.07
CA LYS A 106 4.95 -44.35 6.61
C LYS A 106 5.25 -44.22 8.11
N SER A 107 4.27 -43.76 8.89
CA SER A 107 4.45 -43.54 10.32
C SER A 107 4.66 -44.87 11.05
N PRO A 108 5.65 -44.98 11.95
CA PRO A 108 5.85 -46.17 12.78
C PRO A 108 4.90 -46.24 13.99
N ARG A 109 4.08 -45.20 14.19
CA ARG A 109 3.13 -45.09 15.32
C ARG A 109 1.92 -46.00 15.14
N ASP A 110 1.18 -46.19 16.23
CA ASP A 110 -0.11 -46.87 16.17
C ASP A 110 -1.03 -46.16 15.14
N PRO A 111 -1.75 -46.91 14.29
CA PRO A 111 -2.59 -46.34 13.24
C PRO A 111 -3.67 -45.38 13.77
N ARG A 112 -4.14 -45.53 15.02
CA ARG A 112 -5.09 -44.58 15.62
C ARG A 112 -4.41 -43.25 15.93
N GLU A 113 -3.23 -43.27 16.52
CA GLU A 113 -2.46 -42.06 16.83
C GLU A 113 -2.05 -41.33 15.53
N ALA A 114 -1.51 -42.05 14.56
CA ALA A 114 -1.12 -41.47 13.27
C ALA A 114 -2.31 -40.81 12.56
N LYS A 115 -3.49 -41.44 12.62
CA LYS A 115 -4.73 -40.88 12.08
C LYS A 115 -5.16 -39.58 12.78
N VAL A 116 -5.05 -39.53 14.11
CA VAL A 116 -5.34 -38.31 14.88
C VAL A 116 -4.38 -37.18 14.49
N LEU A 117 -3.07 -37.46 14.39
CA LEU A 117 -2.08 -36.46 13.99
C LEU A 117 -2.33 -35.93 12.57
N VAL A 118 -2.69 -36.81 11.62
CA VAL A 118 -3.03 -36.40 10.25
C VAL A 118 -4.30 -35.53 10.20
N ARG A 119 -5.32 -35.85 11.00
CA ARG A 119 -6.54 -35.04 11.09
C ARG A 119 -6.29 -33.69 11.77
N LEU A 120 -5.44 -33.69 12.80
CA LEU A 120 -4.99 -32.46 13.44
C LEU A 120 -4.28 -31.56 12.43
N GLU A 121 -3.32 -32.11 11.68
CA GLU A 121 -2.60 -31.38 10.63
C GLU A 121 -3.57 -30.83 9.56
N CYS A 122 -4.52 -31.64 9.10
CA CYS A 122 -5.54 -31.19 8.15
C CYS A 122 -6.37 -30.02 8.71
N GLY A 123 -6.78 -30.11 9.99
CA GLY A 123 -7.51 -29.04 10.67
C GLY A 123 -6.68 -27.76 10.79
N VAL A 124 -5.39 -27.88 11.11
CA VAL A 124 -4.46 -26.74 11.19
C VAL A 124 -4.30 -26.10 9.81
N LEU A 125 -4.05 -26.87 8.75
CA LEU A 125 -3.95 -26.36 7.38
C LEU A 125 -5.23 -25.63 6.93
N MET A 126 -6.40 -26.15 7.29
CA MET A 126 -7.69 -25.53 6.98
C MET A 126 -7.90 -24.22 7.75
N SER A 127 -7.53 -24.17 9.02
CA SER A 127 -7.53 -22.93 9.80
C SER A 127 -6.57 -21.89 9.21
N MET A 128 -5.35 -22.31 8.83
CA MET A 128 -4.37 -21.44 8.20
C MET A 128 -4.90 -20.89 6.87
N PHE A 129 -5.52 -21.73 6.03
CA PHE A 129 -6.11 -21.32 4.76
C PHE A 129 -7.17 -20.23 4.94
N VAL A 130 -8.14 -20.45 5.83
CA VAL A 130 -9.20 -19.45 6.10
C VAL A 130 -8.61 -18.14 6.61
N MET A 131 -7.64 -18.21 7.53
CA MET A 131 -6.97 -17.00 8.04
C MET A 131 -6.16 -16.29 6.96
N GLN A 132 -5.47 -17.01 6.06
CA GLN A 132 -4.75 -16.39 4.95
C GLN A 132 -5.68 -15.67 3.97
N ILE A 133 -6.86 -16.23 3.69
CA ILE A 133 -7.89 -15.51 2.91
C ILE A 133 -8.32 -14.23 3.62
N GLY A 134 -8.51 -14.28 4.94
CA GLY A 134 -8.78 -13.08 5.75
C GLY A 134 -7.67 -12.03 5.63
N VAL A 135 -6.41 -12.44 5.78
CA VAL A 135 -5.23 -11.58 5.61
C VAL A 135 -5.18 -10.98 4.21
N LEU A 136 -5.47 -11.75 3.17
CA LEU A 136 -5.51 -11.28 1.78
C LEU A 136 -6.57 -10.19 1.61
N ILE A 137 -7.78 -10.41 2.10
CA ILE A 137 -8.89 -9.44 2.02
C ILE A 137 -8.52 -8.14 2.74
N VAL A 138 -8.01 -8.23 3.96
CA VAL A 138 -7.63 -7.05 4.75
C VAL A 138 -6.45 -6.32 4.10
N THR A 139 -5.47 -7.04 3.56
CA THR A 139 -4.33 -6.48 2.82
C THR A 139 -4.82 -5.69 1.60
N CYS A 140 -5.74 -6.25 0.82
CA CYS A 140 -6.36 -5.55 -0.30
C CYS A 140 -7.13 -4.31 0.14
N ALA A 141 -7.89 -4.38 1.24
CA ALA A 141 -8.63 -3.24 1.78
C ALA A 141 -7.68 -2.12 2.23
N VAL A 142 -6.58 -2.45 2.91
CA VAL A 142 -5.54 -1.50 3.31
C VAL A 142 -4.91 -0.85 2.08
N GLN A 143 -4.58 -1.65 1.06
CA GLN A 143 -4.00 -1.14 -0.18
C GLN A 143 -4.97 -0.20 -0.92
N SER A 144 -6.26 -0.53 -1.01
CA SER A 144 -7.27 0.35 -1.59
C SER A 144 -7.41 1.66 -0.80
N CYS A 145 -7.30 1.61 0.54
CA CYS A 145 -7.30 2.83 1.35
C CYS A 145 -6.08 3.71 1.05
N TRP A 146 -4.89 3.11 0.94
CA TRP A 146 -3.68 3.83 0.57
C TRP A 146 -3.73 4.45 -0.82
N VAL A 147 -4.23 3.73 -1.82
CA VAL A 147 -4.39 4.25 -3.18
C VAL A 147 -5.33 5.46 -3.18
N ARG A 148 -6.46 5.37 -2.46
CA ARG A 148 -7.39 6.49 -2.31
C ARG A 148 -6.77 7.69 -1.58
N ASP A 149 -5.99 7.45 -0.53
CA ASP A 149 -5.29 8.51 0.19
C ASP A 149 -4.28 9.21 -0.72
N TYR A 150 -3.52 8.45 -1.51
CA TYR A 150 -2.57 9.01 -2.48
C TYR A 150 -3.26 9.87 -3.54
N GLU A 151 -4.36 9.39 -4.12
CA GLU A 151 -5.17 10.14 -5.08
C GLU A 151 -5.72 11.45 -4.48
N SER A 152 -6.16 11.42 -3.20
CA SER A 152 -6.64 12.62 -2.52
C SER A 152 -5.55 13.66 -2.30
N VAL A 153 -4.32 13.22 -1.97
CA VAL A 153 -3.17 14.11 -1.76
C VAL A 153 -2.69 14.70 -3.08
N GLU A 154 -2.68 13.90 -4.16
CA GLU A 154 -2.35 14.37 -5.51
C GLU A 154 -3.36 15.44 -5.96
N ALA A 155 -4.66 15.22 -5.75
CA ALA A 155 -5.71 16.18 -6.05
C ALA A 155 -5.56 17.51 -5.27
N GLU A 156 -5.22 17.45 -3.98
CA GLU A 156 -4.93 18.65 -3.18
C GLU A 156 -3.70 19.41 -3.71
N ARG A 157 -2.65 18.69 -4.10
CA ARG A 157 -1.43 19.27 -4.69
C ARG A 157 -1.73 19.97 -6.02
N GLU A 158 -2.53 19.36 -6.88
CA GLU A 158 -2.97 19.97 -8.13
C GLU A 158 -3.80 21.23 -7.89
N ALA A 159 -4.76 21.19 -6.97
CA ALA A 159 -5.60 22.34 -6.64
C ALA A 159 -4.76 23.50 -6.09
N TRP A 160 -3.78 23.21 -5.24
CA TRP A 160 -2.84 24.19 -4.73
C TRP A 160 -1.99 24.82 -5.84
N SER A 161 -1.48 23.99 -6.76
CA SER A 161 -0.71 24.45 -7.92
C SER A 161 -1.53 25.39 -8.82
N ARG A 162 -2.78 25.02 -9.14
CA ARG A 162 -3.69 25.86 -9.94
C ARG A 162 -3.98 27.20 -9.26
N LYS A 163 -4.26 27.19 -7.95
CA LYS A 163 -4.51 28.41 -7.16
C LYS A 163 -3.27 29.31 -7.11
N ARG A 164 -2.08 28.72 -7.00
CA ARG A 164 -0.81 29.46 -7.07
C ARG A 164 -0.60 30.09 -8.44
N ASN A 165 -0.82 29.35 -9.53
CA ASN A 165 -0.69 29.87 -10.89
C ASN A 165 -1.67 31.01 -11.17
N GLN A 166 -2.92 30.91 -10.72
CA GLN A 166 -3.89 32.00 -10.85
C GLN A 166 -3.45 33.27 -10.12
N ARG A 167 -2.86 33.14 -8.91
CA ARG A 167 -2.32 34.29 -8.18
C ARG A 167 -1.15 34.93 -8.91
N ILE A 168 -0.25 34.13 -9.47
CA ILE A 168 0.89 34.64 -10.25
C ILE A 168 0.40 35.35 -11.51
N ALA A 169 -0.55 34.76 -12.24
CA ALA A 169 -1.14 35.38 -13.42
C ALA A 169 -1.81 36.71 -13.10
N LYS A 170 -2.56 36.78 -11.99
CA LYS A 170 -3.18 38.03 -11.53
C LYS A 170 -2.15 39.11 -11.20
N VAL A 171 -1.09 38.75 -10.47
CA VAL A 171 0.01 39.67 -10.15
C VAL A 171 0.73 40.14 -11.43
N GLN A 172 0.97 39.24 -12.40
CA GLN A 172 1.56 39.62 -13.68
C GLN A 172 0.67 40.59 -14.46
N GLN A 173 -0.64 40.36 -14.48
CA GLN A 173 -1.60 41.26 -15.12
C GLN A 173 -1.62 42.63 -14.44
N GLU A 174 -1.71 42.67 -13.10
CA GLU A 174 -1.66 43.92 -12.32
C GLU A 174 -0.34 44.69 -12.55
N CYS A 175 0.80 43.98 -12.64
CA CYS A 175 2.08 44.60 -12.98
C CYS A 175 2.11 45.18 -14.40
N MET A 176 1.55 44.48 -15.40
CA MET A 176 1.44 44.98 -16.78
C MET A 176 0.56 46.23 -16.85
N GLU A 177 -0.60 46.21 -16.20
CA GLU A 177 -1.50 47.36 -16.15
C GLU A 177 -0.84 48.56 -15.47
N ASN A 178 -0.10 48.34 -14.38
CA ASN A 178 0.62 49.39 -13.70
C ASN A 178 1.79 49.95 -14.54
N ALA A 179 2.53 49.09 -15.25
CA ALA A 179 3.58 49.51 -16.17
C ALA A 179 3.02 50.36 -17.33
N ASN A 180 1.87 49.99 -17.89
CA ASN A 180 1.18 50.78 -18.92
C ASN A 180 0.76 52.15 -18.39
N LYS A 181 0.18 52.22 -17.18
CA LYS A 181 -0.19 53.51 -16.55
C LYS A 181 1.02 54.42 -16.35
N ILE A 182 2.16 53.86 -15.92
CA ILE A 182 3.40 54.63 -15.77
C ILE A 182 3.89 55.15 -17.13
N CYS A 183 3.78 54.35 -18.19
CA CYS A 183 4.14 54.76 -19.54
C CYS A 183 3.26 55.91 -20.04
N GLU A 184 1.92 55.78 -19.89
CA GLU A 184 0.97 56.84 -20.26
C GLU A 184 1.19 58.14 -19.48
N MET A 185 1.52 58.05 -18.18
CA MET A 185 1.84 59.24 -17.38
C MET A 185 3.12 59.90 -17.85
N LYS A 186 4.15 59.12 -18.21
CA LYS A 186 5.40 59.66 -18.76
C LYS A 186 5.21 60.31 -20.12
N ASP A 187 4.39 59.72 -20.99
CA ASP A 187 4.10 60.31 -22.30
C ASP A 187 3.37 61.65 -22.15
N LYS A 188 2.37 61.73 -21.25
CA LYS A 188 1.69 63.00 -20.92
C LYS A 188 2.65 64.04 -20.33
N GLU A 189 3.54 63.65 -19.43
CA GLU A 189 4.55 64.56 -18.87
C GLU A 189 5.51 65.07 -19.96
N PHE A 190 5.85 64.21 -20.92
CA PHE A 190 6.72 64.56 -22.04
C PHE A 190 6.03 65.54 -23.00
N ASP A 191 4.78 65.28 -23.35
CA ASP A 191 3.95 66.18 -24.17
C ASP A 191 3.75 67.55 -23.50
N ASP A 192 3.48 67.58 -22.19
CA ASP A 192 3.35 68.82 -21.43
C ASP A 192 4.66 69.60 -21.39
N LYS A 193 5.82 68.93 -21.24
CA LYS A 193 7.14 69.59 -21.34
C LYS A 193 7.40 70.17 -22.73
N ILE A 194 7.02 69.46 -23.80
CA ILE A 194 7.15 69.97 -25.18
C ILE A 194 6.24 71.18 -25.36
N LYS A 195 4.96 71.11 -24.98
CA LYS A 195 4.04 72.24 -25.06
C LYS A 195 4.53 73.45 -24.27
N ASN A 196 5.03 73.24 -23.06
CA ASN A 196 5.51 74.34 -22.23
C ASN A 196 6.79 74.97 -22.80
N LYS A 197 7.72 74.15 -23.33
CA LYS A 197 8.89 74.67 -24.06
C LYS A 197 8.47 75.46 -25.29
N TYR A 198 7.70 74.88 -26.21
CA TYR A 198 7.36 75.57 -27.46
C TYR A 198 6.39 76.75 -27.27
N GLY A 199 5.47 76.70 -26.30
CA GLY A 199 4.59 77.81 -25.95
C GLY A 199 5.31 79.01 -25.34
N GLN A 200 6.47 78.79 -24.71
CA GLN A 200 7.32 79.85 -24.18
C GLN A 200 8.17 80.54 -25.25
N TRP A 201 8.51 79.84 -26.34
CA TRP A 201 9.18 80.45 -27.50
C TRP A 201 8.24 81.35 -28.30
N VAL A 202 6.97 80.95 -28.51
CA VAL A 202 5.98 81.76 -29.26
C VAL A 202 5.62 83.09 -28.58
N LYS A 203 5.75 83.19 -27.24
CA LYS A 203 5.48 84.44 -26.51
C LYS A 203 6.63 85.45 -26.54
N ASN A 204 7.86 84.99 -26.78
CA ASN A 204 9.03 85.87 -26.76
C ASN A 204 9.36 86.49 -28.13
N ASP A 205 8.67 86.07 -29.20
CA ASP A 205 8.93 86.54 -30.57
C ASP A 205 8.07 87.76 -30.99
N PHE A 206 7.26 88.33 -30.09
CA PHE A 206 6.37 89.49 -30.36
C PHE A 206 6.74 90.78 -29.62
N GLU A 207 7.89 90.85 -28.93
CA GLU A 207 8.38 92.07 -28.24
C GLU A 207 9.68 92.65 -28.83
N GLY A 208 9.95 92.41 -30.12
CA GLY A 208 11.08 93.01 -30.85
C GLY A 208 10.65 94.05 -31.88
#